data_AF-A0A742XTK9-F1
#
_entry.id   AF-A0A742XTK9-F1
#
_cell.length_a   1.000
_cell.length_b   1.000
_cell.length_c   1.000
_cell.angle_alpha   90.00
_cell.angle_beta   90.00
_cell.angle_gamma   90.00
#
_symmetry.space_group_name_H-M   'P 1'
#
loop_
_entity.id
_entity.type
_entity.pdbx_description
1 polymer ?
#
loop_
_entity_poly.entity_id
_entity_poly.type
_entity_poly.pdbx_seq_one_letter_code
_entity_poly.pdbx_strand_id
1 'polypeptide(L)'
;MTEVTTISNWMEHPKSLLSTDTGYKLRHVDGIMVKSAEHETLFFVQDDGSLVEDGYSYEAQTGRIPLELVEVTEKIHKLWEEQQLRGADFTNRYEERLEERRERYEDRAYRARKESSALHQRASAMLSVIPLGQPILVGHHSERGHRRLLEKADNLYRKAFVECAGKADHYENKAAGVGRGGISSDDPDAVFKLLCKLQSCMKSQLSMKAANKAIRSHKKDRNQQVSALIDLGFTFEDTNVLLDGDFCGRIGFAPYALQNNNAEIKRLQTRIKQLESVKAVAEPQRKEYDGFDLEIDPEDNRILFYFDGKPADEVRSVLKSHSFKWSPTRKAWVRKITPNAMAHAEMVKRALLDMNL
;
A
#
# COMPACT_ATOMS: atom_id res chain seq x y z
N MET A 1 33.65 12.53 17.43
CA MET A 1 32.93 11.75 18.45
C MET A 1 31.44 11.75 18.14
N THR A 2 31.04 11.09 17.06
CA THR A 2 29.65 11.11 16.57
C THR A 2 29.40 9.79 15.85
N GLU A 3 29.22 8.70 16.59
CA GLU A 3 28.94 7.39 15.96
C GLU A 3 28.17 6.39 16.84
N VAL A 4 27.57 6.81 17.97
CA VAL A 4 26.86 5.88 18.88
C VAL A 4 25.35 6.16 18.96
N THR A 5 24.82 7.16 18.28
CA THR A 5 23.43 7.62 18.51
C THR A 5 22.38 6.97 17.61
N THR A 6 22.76 6.29 16.52
CA THR A 6 21.80 5.72 15.54
C THR A 6 21.32 4.31 15.90
N ILE A 7 22.20 3.47 16.45
CA ILE A 7 21.93 2.04 16.70
C ILE A 7 20.77 1.83 17.71
N SER A 8 20.64 2.71 18.70
CA SER A 8 19.60 2.57 19.74
C SER A 8 18.18 2.68 19.18
N ASN A 9 17.96 3.54 18.18
CA ASN A 9 16.62 3.84 17.70
C ASN A 9 16.08 2.73 16.76
N TRP A 10 16.95 2.14 15.92
CA TRP A 10 16.53 1.02 15.06
C TRP A 10 16.16 -0.25 15.85
N MET A 11 16.94 -0.60 16.87
CA MET A 11 16.64 -1.80 17.68
C MET A 11 15.29 -1.69 18.38
N GLU A 12 14.81 -0.49 18.69
CA GLU A 12 13.47 -0.27 19.25
C GLU A 12 12.36 -0.37 18.18
N HIS A 13 12.69 -0.04 16.92
CA HIS A 13 11.74 -0.04 15.81
C HIS A 13 11.05 -1.41 15.62
N PRO A 14 9.71 -1.48 15.43
CA PRO A 14 8.99 -2.76 15.37
C PRO A 14 9.46 -3.71 14.26
N LYS A 15 10.03 -3.17 13.18
CA LYS A 15 10.53 -4.01 12.06
C LYS A 15 11.84 -4.71 12.39
N SER A 16 12.61 -4.26 13.38
CA SER A 16 13.82 -4.95 13.82
C SER A 16 13.50 -6.25 14.56
N LEU A 17 12.32 -6.38 15.17
CA LEU A 17 11.90 -7.60 15.86
C LEU A 17 11.65 -8.75 14.88
N LEU A 18 12.43 -9.81 15.00
CA LEU A 18 12.34 -11.07 14.27
C LEU A 18 12.09 -12.23 15.25
N SER A 19 11.68 -13.36 14.70
CA SER A 19 11.53 -14.61 15.46
C SER A 19 12.07 -15.77 14.63
N THR A 20 12.71 -16.73 15.29
CA THR A 20 13.21 -17.96 14.65
C THR A 20 12.10 -18.99 14.48
N ASP A 21 12.42 -20.14 13.87
CA ASP A 21 11.49 -21.27 13.74
C ASP A 21 11.15 -21.97 15.08
N THR A 22 11.85 -21.64 16.17
CA THR A 22 11.55 -22.07 17.54
C THR A 22 10.83 -21.01 18.36
N GLY A 23 10.54 -19.82 17.78
CA GLY A 23 9.90 -18.71 18.49
C GLY A 23 10.87 -17.81 19.24
N TYR A 24 12.18 -18.08 19.19
CA TYR A 24 13.20 -17.27 19.84
C TYR A 24 13.20 -15.85 19.25
N LYS A 25 13.09 -14.83 20.11
CA LYS A 25 12.93 -13.43 19.69
C LYS A 25 14.28 -12.73 19.54
N LEU A 26 14.43 -12.06 18.41
CA LEU A 26 15.66 -11.39 18.02
C LEU A 26 15.37 -9.95 17.58
N ARG A 27 16.34 -9.05 17.75
CA ARG A 27 16.35 -7.70 17.19
C ARG A 27 17.45 -7.61 16.16
N HIS A 28 17.10 -7.23 14.93
CA HIS A 28 18.09 -6.88 13.92
C HIS A 28 18.94 -5.70 14.40
N VAL A 29 20.26 -5.81 14.26
CA VAL A 29 21.19 -4.74 14.60
C VAL A 29 21.73 -4.09 13.32
N ASP A 30 22.60 -4.79 12.60
CA ASP A 30 23.26 -4.29 11.39
C ASP A 30 23.72 -5.48 10.51
N GLY A 31 23.65 -5.34 9.19
CA GLY A 31 24.04 -6.39 8.26
C GLY A 31 23.36 -7.75 8.53
N ILE A 32 24.13 -8.74 8.98
CA ILE A 32 23.66 -10.09 9.34
C ILE A 32 23.65 -10.32 10.86
N MET A 33 23.91 -9.27 11.64
CA MET A 33 24.00 -9.31 13.09
C MET A 33 22.63 -9.09 13.72
N VAL A 34 22.30 -9.96 14.67
CA VAL A 34 21.06 -9.91 15.43
C VAL A 34 21.36 -10.02 16.92
N LYS A 35 20.59 -9.32 17.75
CA LYS A 35 20.68 -9.37 19.21
C LYS A 35 19.52 -10.18 19.77
N SER A 36 19.73 -10.93 20.84
CA SER A 36 18.61 -11.47 21.62
C SER A 36 17.70 -10.35 22.11
N ALA A 37 16.39 -10.58 22.06
CA ALA A 37 15.43 -9.60 22.60
C ALA A 37 15.35 -9.64 24.14
N GLU A 38 15.82 -10.72 24.76
CA GLU A 38 15.72 -10.96 26.21
C GLU A 38 17.08 -10.90 26.91
N HIS A 39 18.16 -11.10 26.15
CA HIS A 39 19.53 -11.13 26.67
C HIS A 39 20.43 -10.17 25.88
N GLU A 40 21.59 -9.86 26.45
CA GLU A 40 22.59 -9.00 25.80
C GLU A 40 23.41 -9.70 24.70
N THR A 41 23.11 -10.98 24.45
CA THR A 41 23.80 -11.82 23.47
C THR A 41 23.60 -11.34 22.03
N LEU A 42 24.70 -11.33 21.26
CA LEU A 42 24.73 -11.05 19.83
C LEU A 42 25.02 -12.32 19.05
N PHE A 43 24.36 -12.47 17.90
CA PHE A 43 24.53 -13.59 16.99
C PHE A 43 24.80 -13.07 15.57
N PHE A 44 25.57 -13.84 14.82
CA PHE A 44 25.71 -13.70 13.37
C PHE A 44 24.93 -14.81 12.68
N VAL A 45 24.05 -14.42 11.76
CA VAL A 45 23.22 -15.35 11.00
C VAL A 45 24.03 -15.91 9.83
N GLN A 46 24.16 -17.23 9.76
CA GLN A 46 24.88 -17.92 8.69
C GLN A 46 23.97 -18.22 7.48
N ASP A 47 24.57 -18.62 6.36
CA ASP A 47 23.86 -18.97 5.11
C ASP A 47 22.82 -20.10 5.30
N ASP A 48 23.08 -21.03 6.21
CA ASP A 48 22.18 -22.14 6.55
C ASP A 48 21.09 -21.76 7.57
N GLY A 49 21.10 -20.50 8.00
CA GLY A 49 20.17 -19.90 8.96
C GLY A 49 20.51 -20.16 10.43
N SER A 50 21.65 -20.77 10.74
CA SER A 50 22.12 -20.96 12.11
C SER A 50 22.58 -19.64 12.75
N LEU A 51 22.45 -19.55 14.06
CA LEU A 51 22.84 -18.39 14.87
C LEU A 51 24.13 -18.71 15.62
N VAL A 52 25.18 -17.96 15.31
CA VAL A 52 26.52 -18.20 15.86
C VAL A 52 26.97 -17.04 16.73
N GLU A 53 27.45 -17.34 17.93
CA GLU A 53 28.11 -16.43 18.87
C GLU A 53 29.53 -16.95 19.11
N ASP A 54 30.55 -16.12 18.87
CA ASP A 54 31.97 -16.47 19.07
C ASP A 54 32.41 -17.82 18.45
N GLY A 55 31.82 -18.19 17.32
CA GLY A 55 32.11 -19.44 16.61
C GLY A 55 31.33 -20.66 17.09
N TYR A 56 30.46 -20.51 18.08
CA TYR A 56 29.58 -21.57 18.60
C TYR A 56 28.12 -21.34 18.22
N SER A 57 27.42 -22.42 17.88
CA SER A 57 26.00 -22.39 17.53
C SER A 57 25.16 -23.04 18.63
N TYR A 58 24.09 -22.35 19.05
CA TYR A 58 23.17 -22.80 20.09
C TYR A 58 21.79 -23.17 19.51
N GLU A 59 21.79 -23.95 18.42
CA GLU A 59 20.57 -24.22 17.64
C GLU A 59 19.43 -24.83 18.46
N ALA A 60 19.74 -25.65 19.47
CA ALA A 60 18.73 -26.32 20.29
C ALA A 60 17.82 -25.32 21.04
N GLN A 61 18.34 -24.14 21.36
CA GLN A 61 17.62 -23.08 22.08
C GLN A 61 17.14 -22.00 21.12
N THR A 62 18.04 -21.52 20.27
CA THR A 62 17.79 -20.35 19.42
C THR A 62 17.04 -20.68 18.14
N GLY A 63 17.11 -21.93 17.66
CA GLY A 63 16.52 -22.33 16.39
C GLY A 63 17.26 -21.76 15.18
N ARG A 64 16.54 -21.60 14.07
CA ARG A 64 17.06 -21.08 12.81
C ARG A 64 16.20 -19.94 12.27
N ILE A 65 16.85 -19.02 11.57
CA ILE A 65 16.18 -17.93 10.86
C ILE A 65 16.71 -17.83 9.42
N PRO A 66 15.86 -17.69 8.39
CA PRO A 66 16.33 -17.55 7.02
C PRO A 66 17.22 -16.30 6.88
N LEU A 67 18.43 -16.45 6.33
CA LEU A 67 19.34 -15.32 6.08
C LEU A 67 18.66 -14.23 5.25
N GLU A 68 17.91 -14.62 4.21
CA GLU A 68 17.17 -13.68 3.35
C GLU A 68 16.21 -12.77 4.15
N LEU A 69 15.61 -13.27 5.24
CA LEU A 69 14.74 -12.45 6.08
C LEU A 69 15.54 -11.35 6.80
N VAL A 70 16.76 -11.66 7.21
CA VAL A 70 17.67 -10.74 7.88
C VAL A 70 18.18 -9.71 6.89
N GLU A 71 18.59 -10.13 5.69
CA GLU A 71 19.00 -9.22 4.59
C GLU A 71 17.87 -8.27 4.16
N VAL A 72 16.64 -8.77 4.05
CA VAL A 72 15.47 -7.91 3.78
C VAL A 72 15.27 -6.91 4.92
N THR A 73 15.52 -7.31 6.17
CA THR A 73 15.41 -6.44 7.33
C THR A 73 16.49 -5.36 7.33
N GLU A 74 17.71 -5.72 6.93
CA GLU A 74 18.81 -4.77 6.74
C GLU A 74 18.50 -3.75 5.64
N LYS A 75 17.91 -4.18 4.51
CA LYS A 75 17.45 -3.23 3.48
C LYS A 75 16.40 -2.25 4.02
N ILE A 76 15.50 -2.72 4.91
CA ILE A 76 14.52 -1.84 5.57
C ILE A 76 15.24 -0.88 6.51
N HIS A 77 16.23 -1.36 7.27
CA HIS A 77 17.03 -0.56 8.18
C HIS A 77 17.70 0.61 7.46
N LYS A 78 18.45 0.34 6.39
CA LYS A 78 19.12 1.40 5.59
C LYS A 78 18.15 2.41 5.00
N LEU A 79 17.06 1.94 4.40
CA LEU A 79 16.05 2.85 3.84
C LEU A 79 15.33 3.68 4.92
N TRP A 80 15.16 3.13 6.12
CA TRP A 80 14.63 3.86 7.26
C TRP A 80 15.61 4.92 7.75
N GLU A 81 16.90 4.62 7.84
CA GLU A 81 17.94 5.61 8.16
C GLU A 81 17.98 6.74 7.12
N GLU A 82 17.93 6.39 5.82
CA GLU A 82 17.80 7.38 4.73
C GLU A 82 16.56 8.26 4.89
N GLN A 83 15.44 7.70 5.36
CA GLN A 83 14.22 8.47 5.66
C GLN A 83 14.42 9.41 6.85
N GLN A 84 15.12 8.99 7.92
CA GLN A 84 15.42 9.84 9.07
C GLN A 84 16.37 10.99 8.72
N LEU A 85 17.25 10.78 7.75
CA LEU A 85 18.18 11.81 7.25
C LEU A 85 17.49 12.85 6.35
N ARG A 86 16.23 12.64 5.97
CA ARG A 86 15.47 13.65 5.21
C ARG A 86 15.26 14.87 6.08
N GLY A 87 15.70 16.03 5.59
CA GLY A 87 15.50 17.31 6.27
C GLY A 87 14.02 17.66 6.41
N ALA A 88 13.71 18.64 7.28
CA ALA A 88 12.34 19.12 7.52
C ALA A 88 11.62 19.61 6.24
N ASP A 89 12.39 19.95 5.19
CA ASP A 89 11.86 20.42 3.91
C ASP A 89 11.40 19.28 2.98
N PHE A 90 11.65 18.01 3.33
CA PHE A 90 11.26 16.89 2.48
C PHE A 90 9.73 16.76 2.40
N THR A 91 9.23 16.81 1.17
CA THR A 91 7.81 16.73 0.90
C THR A 91 7.51 15.55 -0.04
N ASN A 92 6.70 14.59 0.43
CA ASN A 92 6.27 13.48 -0.41
C ASN A 92 5.11 13.91 -1.33
N ARG A 93 5.47 14.45 -2.51
CA ARG A 93 4.51 14.92 -3.54
C ARG A 93 3.51 13.86 -3.99
N TYR A 94 3.82 12.57 -3.85
CA TYR A 94 2.86 11.51 -4.14
C TYR A 94 1.76 11.46 -3.08
N GLU A 95 2.14 11.54 -1.80
CA GLU A 95 1.19 11.55 -0.68
C GLU A 95 0.35 12.83 -0.66
N GLU A 96 0.95 13.99 -0.94
CA GLU A 96 0.20 15.25 -1.10
C GLU A 96 -0.90 15.13 -2.15
N ARG A 97 -0.59 14.58 -3.33
CA ARG A 97 -1.59 14.38 -4.40
C ARG A 97 -2.71 13.43 -3.99
N LEU A 98 -2.43 12.46 -3.11
CA LEU A 98 -3.47 11.61 -2.54
C LEU A 98 -4.33 12.41 -1.58
N GLU A 99 -3.73 13.22 -0.70
CA GLU A 99 -4.46 14.02 0.28
C GLU A 99 -5.34 15.06 -0.41
N GLU A 100 -4.80 15.85 -1.33
CA GLU A 100 -5.58 16.80 -2.13
C GLU A 100 -6.76 16.12 -2.85
N ARG A 101 -6.56 14.88 -3.30
CA ARG A 101 -7.63 14.11 -3.95
C ARG A 101 -8.70 13.70 -2.95
N ARG A 102 -8.32 13.32 -1.73
CA ARG A 102 -9.23 13.01 -0.63
C ARG A 102 -10.02 14.24 -0.24
N GLU A 103 -9.35 15.36 0.05
CA GLU A 103 -9.97 16.64 0.39
C GLU A 103 -10.98 17.08 -0.69
N ARG A 104 -10.62 16.97 -1.97
CA ARG A 104 -11.56 17.28 -3.08
C ARG A 104 -12.81 16.41 -3.06
N TYR A 105 -12.74 15.16 -2.63
CA TYR A 105 -13.92 14.32 -2.50
C TYR A 105 -14.71 14.64 -1.22
N GLU A 106 -14.02 14.92 -0.12
CA GLU A 106 -14.64 15.33 1.15
C GLU A 106 -15.39 16.65 1.03
N ASP A 107 -14.81 17.66 0.38
CA ASP A 107 -15.49 18.94 0.09
C ASP A 107 -16.76 18.72 -0.77
N ARG A 108 -16.70 17.81 -1.76
CA ARG A 108 -17.88 17.45 -2.57
C ARG A 108 -18.95 16.76 -1.75
N ALA A 109 -18.58 15.86 -0.85
CA ALA A 109 -19.49 15.21 0.07
C ALA A 109 -20.12 16.22 1.03
N TYR A 110 -19.30 17.08 1.65
CA TYR A 110 -19.74 18.13 2.54
C TYR A 110 -20.76 19.08 1.87
N ARG A 111 -20.47 19.54 0.65
CA ARG A 111 -21.40 20.37 -0.13
C ARG A 111 -22.71 19.66 -0.40
N ALA A 112 -22.69 18.36 -0.73
CA ALA A 112 -23.90 17.57 -0.93
C ALA A 112 -24.71 17.40 0.37
N ARG A 113 -24.06 17.17 1.52
CA ARG A 113 -24.72 17.15 2.84
C ARG A 113 -25.33 18.51 3.19
N LYS A 114 -24.60 19.59 2.96
CA LYS A 114 -25.08 20.96 3.22
C LYS A 114 -26.30 21.28 2.36
N GLU A 115 -26.28 20.90 1.08
CA GLU A 115 -27.42 21.03 0.17
C GLU A 115 -28.62 20.19 0.65
N SER A 116 -28.40 18.94 1.06
CA SER A 116 -29.43 18.08 1.65
C SER A 116 -30.09 18.73 2.86
N SER A 117 -29.30 19.23 3.80
CA SER A 117 -29.81 19.89 5.02
C SER A 117 -30.61 21.15 4.70
N ALA A 118 -30.16 21.96 3.74
CA ALA A 118 -30.88 23.15 3.31
C ALA A 118 -32.22 22.82 2.63
N LEU A 119 -32.26 21.80 1.78
CA LEU A 119 -33.48 21.33 1.13
C LEU A 119 -34.47 20.74 2.14
N HIS A 120 -33.98 19.96 3.10
CA HIS A 120 -34.76 19.42 4.21
C HIS A 120 -35.39 20.52 5.06
N GLN A 121 -34.59 21.52 5.49
CA GLN A 121 -35.08 22.67 6.25
C GLN A 121 -36.14 23.45 5.47
N ARG A 122 -35.94 23.65 4.16
CA ARG A 122 -36.92 24.32 3.29
C ARG A 122 -38.23 23.53 3.17
N ALA A 123 -38.16 22.21 3.03
CA ALA A 123 -39.34 21.35 3.00
C ALA A 123 -40.10 21.39 4.34
N SER A 124 -39.37 21.31 5.45
CA SER A 124 -39.94 21.41 6.79
C SER A 124 -40.60 22.77 7.05
N ALA A 125 -39.97 23.87 6.63
CA ALA A 125 -40.54 25.22 6.73
C ALA A 125 -41.75 25.43 5.82
N MET A 126 -41.81 24.74 4.67
CA MET A 126 -42.98 24.77 3.80
C MET A 126 -44.19 24.06 4.44
N LEU A 127 -43.94 22.99 5.18
CA LEU A 127 -44.98 22.19 5.84
C LEU A 127 -45.44 22.76 7.18
N SER A 128 -44.66 23.64 7.83
CA SER A 128 -45.02 24.22 9.14
C SER A 128 -46.30 25.06 9.12
N VAL A 129 -46.75 25.47 7.93
CA VAL A 129 -48.03 26.18 7.73
C VAL A 129 -49.24 25.26 7.91
N ILE A 130 -49.07 23.94 7.76
CA ILE A 130 -50.14 22.95 7.95
C ILE A 130 -50.13 22.49 9.42
N PRO A 131 -51.23 22.68 10.18
CA PRO A 131 -51.41 22.05 11.49
C PRO A 131 -51.17 20.54 11.44
N LEU A 132 -50.41 20.02 12.40
CA LEU A 132 -50.10 18.60 12.49
C LEU A 132 -51.40 17.76 12.57
N GLY A 133 -51.49 16.74 11.73
CA GLY A 133 -52.64 15.83 11.68
C GLY A 133 -53.84 16.33 10.87
N GLN A 134 -53.79 17.51 10.25
CA GLN A 134 -54.89 18.00 9.42
C GLN A 134 -55.08 17.12 8.16
N PRO A 135 -56.26 16.51 7.93
CA PRO A 135 -56.53 15.76 6.71
C PRO A 135 -56.72 16.70 5.51
N ILE A 136 -56.52 16.17 4.29
CA ILE A 136 -56.86 16.89 3.05
C ILE A 136 -58.40 17.00 2.97
N LEU A 137 -58.91 18.23 2.97
CA LEU A 137 -60.33 18.51 2.83
C LEU A 137 -60.76 18.34 1.36
N VAL A 138 -61.26 17.16 1.00
CA VAL A 138 -61.69 16.83 -0.36
C VAL A 138 -62.93 17.65 -0.74
N GLY A 139 -62.92 18.28 -1.91
CA GLY A 139 -64.01 19.14 -2.43
C GLY A 139 -63.99 20.59 -1.93
N HIS A 140 -63.08 20.96 -1.03
CA HIS A 140 -62.96 22.33 -0.52
C HIS A 140 -62.05 23.19 -1.42
N HIS A 141 -62.27 24.51 -1.48
CA HIS A 141 -61.48 25.41 -2.34
C HIS A 141 -59.97 25.39 -2.06
N SER A 142 -59.56 25.01 -0.85
CA SER A 142 -58.15 24.90 -0.43
C SER A 142 -57.49 23.55 -0.78
N GLU A 143 -58.26 22.56 -1.23
CA GLU A 143 -57.79 21.19 -1.55
C GLU A 143 -56.61 21.20 -2.53
N ARG A 144 -56.76 21.96 -3.62
CA ARG A 144 -55.73 22.08 -4.67
C ARG A 144 -54.44 22.71 -4.16
N GLY A 145 -54.55 23.69 -3.24
CA GLY A 145 -53.42 24.33 -2.60
C GLY A 145 -52.68 23.37 -1.66
N HIS A 146 -53.44 22.65 -0.83
CA HIS A 146 -52.91 21.65 0.11
C HIS A 146 -52.13 20.56 -0.64
N ARG A 147 -52.73 19.93 -1.66
CA ARG A 147 -52.05 18.89 -2.46
C ARG A 147 -50.75 19.37 -3.09
N ARG A 148 -50.76 20.55 -3.72
CA ARG A 148 -49.56 21.13 -4.33
C ARG A 148 -48.45 21.43 -3.32
N LEU A 149 -48.81 21.86 -2.11
CA LEU A 149 -47.85 22.14 -1.05
C LEU A 149 -47.15 20.85 -0.60
N LEU A 150 -47.92 19.79 -0.35
CA LEU A 150 -47.41 18.46 0.00
C LEU A 150 -46.51 17.91 -1.11
N GLU A 151 -46.95 17.99 -2.37
CA GLU A 151 -46.17 17.53 -3.53
C GLU A 151 -44.83 18.27 -3.66
N LYS A 152 -44.81 19.59 -3.44
CA LYS A 152 -43.57 20.38 -3.45
C LYS A 152 -42.63 19.97 -2.31
N ALA A 153 -43.15 19.78 -1.10
CA ALA A 153 -42.37 19.36 0.05
C ALA A 153 -41.82 17.93 -0.14
N ASP A 154 -42.63 17.00 -0.64
CA ASP A 154 -42.23 15.63 -0.98
C ASP A 154 -41.09 15.62 -2.02
N ASN A 155 -41.20 16.42 -3.08
CA ASN A 155 -40.15 16.54 -4.07
C ASN A 155 -38.83 17.10 -3.48
N LEU A 156 -38.91 18.05 -2.54
CA LEU A 156 -37.73 18.56 -1.84
C LEU A 156 -37.12 17.51 -0.90
N TYR A 157 -37.95 16.74 -0.19
CA TYR A 157 -37.47 15.63 0.63
C TYR A 157 -36.82 14.53 -0.20
N ARG A 158 -37.41 14.16 -1.35
CA ARG A 158 -36.81 13.20 -2.27
C ARG A 158 -35.43 13.66 -2.72
N LYS A 159 -35.29 14.93 -3.13
CA LYS A 159 -33.99 15.50 -3.50
C LYS A 159 -32.99 15.48 -2.34
N ALA A 160 -33.41 15.89 -1.14
CA ALA A 160 -32.55 15.91 0.04
C ALA A 160 -32.07 14.49 0.41
N PHE A 161 -33.01 13.59 0.67
CA PHE A 161 -32.73 12.28 1.27
C PHE A 161 -32.27 11.21 0.27
N VAL A 162 -32.58 11.35 -1.02
CA VAL A 162 -32.18 10.36 -2.03
C VAL A 162 -31.02 10.88 -2.85
N GLU A 163 -31.20 12.01 -3.53
CA GLU A 163 -30.21 12.50 -4.49
C GLU A 163 -28.97 13.09 -3.77
N CYS A 164 -29.17 14.06 -2.88
CA CYS A 164 -28.07 14.71 -2.18
C CYS A 164 -27.37 13.77 -1.19
N ALA A 165 -28.14 12.97 -0.43
CA ALA A 165 -27.56 11.97 0.46
C ALA A 165 -26.77 10.89 -0.29
N GLY A 166 -27.34 10.29 -1.36
CA GLY A 166 -26.62 9.30 -2.16
C GLY A 166 -25.37 9.87 -2.85
N LYS A 167 -25.43 11.14 -3.28
CA LYS A 167 -24.25 11.85 -3.79
C LYS A 167 -23.19 12.07 -2.72
N ALA A 168 -23.58 12.39 -1.49
CA ALA A 168 -22.65 12.53 -0.37
C ALA A 168 -21.99 11.19 -0.04
N ASP A 169 -22.77 10.12 0.14
CA ASP A 169 -22.27 8.77 0.42
C ASP A 169 -21.30 8.30 -0.68
N HIS A 170 -21.61 8.57 -1.94
CA HIS A 170 -20.73 8.23 -3.07
C HIS A 170 -19.36 8.93 -2.98
N TYR A 171 -19.33 10.21 -2.63
CA TYR A 171 -18.08 10.94 -2.49
C TYR A 171 -17.33 10.59 -1.20
N GLU A 172 -18.03 10.30 -0.10
CA GLU A 172 -17.45 9.77 1.15
C GLU A 172 -16.77 8.42 0.87
N ASN A 173 -17.44 7.51 0.15
CA ASN A 173 -16.86 6.24 -0.26
C ASN A 173 -15.63 6.42 -1.18
N LYS A 174 -15.67 7.40 -2.09
CA LYS A 174 -14.50 7.72 -2.92
C LYS A 174 -13.34 8.27 -2.11
N ALA A 175 -13.60 9.16 -1.14
CA ALA A 175 -12.60 9.69 -0.22
C ALA A 175 -11.96 8.56 0.60
N ALA A 176 -12.79 7.70 1.20
CA ALA A 176 -12.35 6.52 1.96
C ALA A 176 -11.55 5.51 1.12
N GLY A 177 -11.81 5.46 -0.19
CA GLY A 177 -11.07 4.63 -1.14
C GLY A 177 -9.72 5.20 -1.60
N VAL A 178 -9.45 6.49 -1.38
CA VAL A 178 -8.16 7.10 -1.73
C VAL A 178 -7.06 6.48 -0.87
N GLY A 179 -5.99 6.01 -1.51
CA GLY A 179 -4.88 5.34 -0.83
C GLY A 179 -5.12 3.87 -0.50
N ARG A 180 -6.33 3.32 -0.72
CA ARG A 180 -6.58 1.86 -0.61
C ARG A 180 -6.05 1.05 -1.81
N GLY A 181 -5.60 1.74 -2.86
CA GLY A 181 -4.83 1.09 -3.92
C GLY A 181 -3.55 0.49 -3.34
N GLY A 182 -3.08 -0.64 -3.90
CA GLY A 182 -1.79 -1.20 -3.50
C GLY A 182 -0.65 -0.19 -3.64
N ILE A 183 0.50 -0.48 -3.04
CA ILE A 183 1.69 0.40 -3.04
C ILE A 183 1.98 0.87 -4.47
N SER A 184 1.95 2.18 -4.73
CA SER A 184 2.27 2.73 -6.04
C SER A 184 3.78 2.77 -6.23
N SER A 185 4.26 2.67 -7.47
CA SER A 185 5.68 2.92 -7.76
C SER A 185 6.01 4.40 -7.92
N ASP A 186 4.99 5.26 -8.03
CA ASP A 186 5.17 6.72 -8.08
C ASP A 186 5.40 7.30 -6.67
N ASP A 187 5.35 6.45 -5.63
CA ASP A 187 5.69 6.79 -4.26
C ASP A 187 7.22 6.67 -4.07
N PRO A 188 7.93 7.71 -3.61
CA PRO A 188 9.37 7.63 -3.37
C PRO A 188 9.74 6.49 -2.41
N ASP A 189 8.86 6.19 -1.46
CA ASP A 189 9.00 5.16 -0.43
C ASP A 189 8.41 3.79 -0.84
N ALA A 190 8.06 3.61 -2.12
CA ALA A 190 7.49 2.38 -2.63
C ALA A 190 8.33 1.13 -2.26
N VAL A 191 9.65 1.22 -2.42
CA VAL A 191 10.57 0.11 -2.15
C VAL A 191 10.57 -0.23 -0.66
N PHE A 192 10.66 0.78 0.22
CA PHE A 192 10.57 0.60 1.67
C PHE A 192 9.26 -0.07 2.09
N LYS A 193 8.12 0.44 1.59
CA LYS A 193 6.78 -0.13 1.87
C LYS A 193 6.65 -1.57 1.37
N LEU A 194 7.23 -1.89 0.19
CA LEU A 194 7.24 -3.25 -0.36
C LEU A 194 8.13 -4.21 0.44
N LEU A 195 9.31 -3.77 0.87
CA LEU A 195 10.21 -4.56 1.73
C LEU A 195 9.57 -4.84 3.08
N CYS A 196 8.95 -3.83 3.71
CA CYS A 196 8.19 -4.00 4.95
C CYS A 196 7.09 -5.05 4.82
N LYS A 197 6.41 -5.10 3.66
CA LYS A 197 5.40 -6.12 3.36
C LYS A 197 6.03 -7.50 3.12
N LEU A 198 7.12 -7.56 2.36
CA LEU A 198 7.88 -8.78 2.10
C LEU A 198 8.35 -9.43 3.42
N GLN A 199 8.94 -8.62 4.30
CA GLN A 199 9.38 -9.05 5.63
C GLN A 199 8.22 -9.64 6.44
N SER A 200 7.06 -8.97 6.46
CA SER A 200 5.86 -9.49 7.14
C SER A 200 5.37 -10.82 6.55
N CYS A 201 5.35 -10.96 5.22
CA CYS A 201 5.00 -12.23 4.56
C CYS A 201 6.01 -13.35 4.89
N MET A 202 7.31 -13.04 4.92
CA MET A 202 8.37 -14.00 5.27
C MET A 202 8.29 -14.44 6.73
N LYS A 203 8.08 -13.49 7.67
CA LYS A 203 7.83 -13.78 9.09
C LYS A 203 6.62 -14.70 9.26
N SER A 204 5.52 -14.37 8.60
CA SER A 204 4.31 -15.21 8.59
C SER A 204 4.56 -16.60 8.00
N GLN A 205 5.35 -16.70 6.93
CA GLN A 205 5.71 -18.00 6.35
C GLN A 205 6.50 -18.87 7.32
N LEU A 206 7.45 -18.28 8.05
CA LEU A 206 8.26 -18.96 9.05
C LEU A 206 7.38 -19.44 10.21
N SER A 207 6.55 -18.56 10.77
CA SER A 207 5.66 -18.90 11.89
C SER A 207 4.63 -19.96 11.52
N MET A 208 4.01 -19.87 10.33
CA MET A 208 3.06 -20.89 9.86
C MET A 208 3.70 -22.27 9.70
N LYS A 209 4.95 -22.32 9.18
CA LYS A 209 5.69 -23.58 9.05
C LYS A 209 6.08 -24.16 10.40
N ALA A 210 6.55 -23.32 11.32
CA ALA A 210 6.88 -23.72 12.69
C ALA A 210 5.66 -24.26 13.43
N ALA A 211 4.53 -23.57 13.37
CA ALA A 211 3.25 -24.02 13.95
C ALA A 211 2.82 -25.39 13.40
N ASN A 212 2.80 -25.56 12.06
CA ASN A 212 2.44 -26.84 11.45
C ASN A 212 3.45 -27.95 11.77
N LYS A 213 4.72 -27.63 12.00
CA LYS A 213 5.72 -28.59 12.48
C LYS A 213 5.39 -29.02 13.92
N ALA A 214 5.18 -28.08 14.83
CA ALA A 214 4.82 -28.33 16.22
C ALA A 214 3.54 -29.18 16.36
N ILE A 215 2.47 -28.81 15.65
CA ILE A 215 1.20 -29.55 15.64
C ILE A 215 1.40 -31.00 15.20
N ARG A 216 2.21 -31.24 14.17
CA ARG A 216 2.49 -32.60 13.66
C ARG A 216 3.33 -33.42 14.63
N SER A 217 4.32 -32.81 15.29
CA SER A 217 5.19 -33.50 16.26
C SER A 217 4.40 -34.02 17.48
N HIS A 218 3.40 -33.28 17.95
CA HIS A 218 2.61 -33.61 19.14
C HIS A 218 1.20 -34.16 18.83
N LYS A 219 1.02 -34.83 17.68
CA LYS A 219 -0.30 -35.28 17.18
C LYS A 219 -1.17 -36.07 18.18
N LYS A 220 -0.55 -36.73 19.17
CA LYS A 220 -1.25 -37.60 20.14
C LYS A 220 -1.74 -36.87 21.39
N ASP A 221 -1.30 -35.63 21.64
CA ASP A 221 -1.59 -34.91 22.88
C ASP A 221 -1.88 -33.44 22.59
N ARG A 222 -3.15 -33.05 22.74
CA ARG A 222 -3.60 -31.68 22.51
C ARG A 222 -2.95 -30.69 23.48
N ASN A 223 -2.69 -31.08 24.73
CA ASN A 223 -2.07 -30.19 25.71
C ASN A 223 -0.63 -29.86 25.31
N GLN A 224 0.11 -30.85 24.79
CA GLN A 224 1.45 -30.62 24.23
C GLN A 224 1.41 -29.76 22.96
N GLN A 225 0.40 -29.93 22.09
CA GLN A 225 0.23 -29.04 20.93
C GLN A 225 -0.02 -27.59 21.35
N VAL A 226 -0.86 -27.38 22.37
CA VAL A 226 -1.14 -26.04 22.93
C VAL A 226 0.14 -25.43 23.51
N SER A 227 0.87 -26.17 24.36
CA SER A 227 2.14 -25.69 24.95
C SER A 227 3.14 -25.29 23.86
N ALA A 228 3.36 -26.17 22.87
CA ALA A 228 4.32 -25.90 21.80
C ALA A 228 3.95 -24.68 20.94
N LEU A 229 2.66 -24.39 20.72
CA LEU A 229 2.23 -23.20 20.00
C LEU A 229 2.39 -21.93 20.84
N ILE A 230 2.15 -21.99 22.14
CA ILE A 230 2.39 -20.88 23.07
C ILE A 230 3.89 -20.56 23.12
N ASP A 231 4.76 -21.57 23.16
CA ASP A 231 6.22 -21.40 23.15
C ASP A 231 6.70 -20.73 21.85
N LEU A 232 6.03 -21.01 20.72
CA LEU A 232 6.26 -20.31 19.44
C LEU A 232 5.73 -18.86 19.41
N GLY A 233 5.06 -18.41 20.47
CA GLY A 233 4.54 -17.05 20.62
C GLY A 233 3.10 -16.84 20.12
N PHE A 234 2.34 -17.90 19.88
CA PHE A 234 0.91 -17.79 19.56
C PHE A 234 0.08 -17.50 20.82
N THR A 235 -0.99 -16.73 20.66
CA THR A 235 -1.94 -16.52 21.75
C THR A 235 -2.75 -17.80 22.01
N PHE A 236 -3.34 -17.91 23.20
CA PHE A 236 -4.22 -19.03 23.53
C PHE A 236 -5.44 -19.11 22.59
N GLU A 237 -5.98 -17.95 22.18
CA GLU A 237 -7.10 -17.86 21.23
C GLU A 237 -6.70 -18.37 19.84
N ASP A 238 -5.61 -17.86 19.28
CA ASP A 238 -5.10 -18.30 17.97
C ASP A 238 -4.76 -19.80 17.96
N THR A 239 -4.20 -20.28 19.07
CA THR A 239 -3.86 -21.70 19.27
C THR A 239 -5.10 -22.59 19.19
N ASN A 240 -6.19 -22.20 19.86
CA ASN A 240 -7.44 -22.96 19.78
C ASN A 240 -8.03 -22.94 18.36
N VAL A 241 -8.03 -21.78 17.70
CA VAL A 241 -8.50 -21.67 16.30
C VAL A 241 -7.71 -22.62 15.38
N LEU A 242 -6.40 -22.73 15.55
CA LEU A 242 -5.57 -23.65 14.77
C LEU A 242 -5.87 -25.12 15.09
N LEU A 243 -6.19 -25.47 16.34
CA LEU A 243 -6.41 -26.86 16.76
C LEU A 243 -7.85 -27.35 16.61
N ASP A 244 -8.84 -26.45 16.56
CA ASP A 244 -10.23 -26.80 16.28
C ASP A 244 -10.42 -27.19 14.81
N GLY A 245 -9.54 -26.68 13.94
CA GLY A 245 -9.44 -27.05 12.54
C GLY A 245 -10.50 -26.42 11.65
N ASP A 246 -10.43 -26.74 10.36
CA ASP A 246 -11.40 -26.26 9.36
C ASP A 246 -12.67 -27.12 9.31
N PHE A 247 -13.62 -26.73 8.45
CA PHE A 247 -14.86 -27.49 8.19
C PHE A 247 -14.61 -28.95 7.77
N CYS A 248 -13.41 -29.29 7.30
CA CYS A 248 -13.01 -30.63 6.91
C CYS A 248 -12.13 -31.33 7.97
N GLY A 249 -12.04 -30.78 9.19
CA GLY A 249 -11.27 -31.36 10.30
C GLY A 249 -9.75 -31.23 10.15
N ARG A 250 -9.25 -30.35 9.28
CA ARG A 250 -7.81 -30.11 9.12
C ARG A 250 -7.35 -29.08 10.13
N ILE A 251 -6.38 -29.44 10.95
CA ILE A 251 -5.78 -28.57 11.96
C ILE A 251 -4.49 -27.88 11.47
N GLY A 252 -4.18 -26.74 12.05
CA GLY A 252 -3.06 -25.88 11.69
C GLY A 252 -3.34 -25.00 10.47
N PHE A 253 -2.28 -24.39 9.94
CA PHE A 253 -2.38 -23.55 8.75
C PHE A 253 -2.60 -24.39 7.50
N ALA A 254 -3.63 -24.05 6.73
CA ALA A 254 -3.99 -24.77 5.53
C ALA A 254 -2.89 -24.70 4.44
N PRO A 255 -2.69 -25.75 3.64
CA PRO A 255 -1.66 -25.77 2.59
C PRO A 255 -1.79 -24.63 1.56
N TYR A 256 -3.02 -24.24 1.21
CA TYR A 256 -3.25 -23.14 0.26
C TYR A 256 -2.81 -21.79 0.83
N ALA A 257 -2.90 -21.58 2.16
CA ALA A 257 -2.47 -20.34 2.80
C ALA A 257 -0.95 -20.16 2.68
N LEU A 258 -0.19 -21.24 2.98
CA LEU A 258 1.26 -21.30 2.79
C LEU A 258 1.66 -21.12 1.31
N GLN A 259 0.93 -21.72 0.38
CA GLN A 259 1.19 -21.59 -1.06
C GLN A 259 0.94 -20.16 -1.56
N ASN A 260 -0.19 -19.57 -1.18
CA ASN A 260 -0.56 -18.21 -1.56
C ASN A 260 0.43 -17.18 -0.98
N ASN A 261 0.82 -17.34 0.29
CA ASN A 261 1.82 -16.47 0.90
C ASN A 261 3.20 -16.61 0.24
N ASN A 262 3.60 -17.83 -0.15
CA ASN A 262 4.84 -18.04 -0.90
C ASN A 262 4.80 -17.41 -2.31
N ALA A 263 3.66 -17.48 -3.00
CA ALA A 263 3.47 -16.79 -4.27
C ALA A 263 3.54 -15.26 -4.11
N GLU A 264 2.98 -14.74 -3.00
CA GLU A 264 3.06 -13.33 -2.63
C GLU A 264 4.51 -12.87 -2.40
N ILE A 265 5.30 -13.64 -1.65
CA ILE A 265 6.73 -13.41 -1.42
C ILE A 265 7.47 -13.28 -2.75
N LYS A 266 7.30 -14.25 -3.67
CA LYS A 266 7.93 -14.24 -5.00
C LYS A 266 7.53 -13.04 -5.84
N ARG A 267 6.25 -12.66 -5.78
CA ARG A 267 5.73 -11.48 -6.47
C ARG A 267 6.37 -10.20 -5.94
N LEU A 268 6.48 -10.07 -4.62
CA LEU A 268 7.08 -8.90 -3.97
C LEU A 268 8.57 -8.80 -4.28
N GLN A 269 9.33 -9.90 -4.19
CA GLN A 269 10.74 -9.96 -4.60
C GLN A 269 10.94 -9.48 -6.04
N THR A 270 10.15 -10.03 -6.98
CA THR A 270 10.21 -9.65 -8.40
C THR A 270 9.91 -8.17 -8.59
N ARG A 271 8.88 -7.66 -7.90
CA ARG A 271 8.47 -6.26 -7.98
C ARG A 271 9.51 -5.30 -7.38
N ILE A 272 10.11 -5.65 -6.25
CA ILE A 272 11.19 -4.87 -5.63
C ILE A 272 12.38 -4.80 -6.58
N LYS A 273 12.82 -5.93 -7.13
CA LYS A 273 13.92 -5.98 -8.10
C LYS A 273 13.66 -5.11 -9.33
N GLN A 274 12.43 -5.10 -9.84
CA GLN A 274 12.04 -4.22 -10.96
C GLN A 274 12.17 -2.74 -10.59
N LEU A 275 11.71 -2.33 -9.41
CA LEU A 275 11.81 -0.93 -8.97
C LEU A 275 13.25 -0.52 -8.64
N GLU A 276 14.03 -1.39 -8.00
CA GLU A 276 15.47 -1.17 -7.76
C GLU A 276 16.22 -1.00 -9.08
N SER A 277 15.94 -1.83 -10.10
CA SER A 277 16.58 -1.71 -11.42
C SER A 277 16.27 -0.40 -12.14
N VAL A 278 15.08 0.17 -11.89
CA VAL A 278 14.69 1.47 -12.43
C VAL A 278 15.39 2.60 -11.68
N LYS A 279 15.46 2.53 -10.35
CA LYS A 279 16.17 3.54 -9.52
C LYS A 279 17.68 3.54 -9.76
N ALA A 280 18.28 2.42 -10.13
CA ALA A 280 19.72 2.33 -10.43
C ALA A 280 20.11 3.10 -11.71
N VAL A 281 19.16 3.56 -12.52
CA VAL A 281 19.42 4.51 -13.60
C VAL A 281 19.67 5.87 -12.95
N ALA A 282 20.94 6.18 -12.72
CA ALA A 282 21.40 7.03 -11.63
C ALA A 282 21.05 8.53 -11.71
N GLU A 283 20.64 9.07 -12.87
CA GLU A 283 20.36 10.50 -13.00
C GLU A 283 19.26 10.79 -14.01
N PRO A 284 18.45 11.85 -13.78
CA PRO A 284 17.61 12.43 -14.82
C PRO A 284 18.48 12.83 -16.00
N GLN A 285 18.42 12.07 -17.09
CA GLN A 285 19.19 12.35 -18.30
C GLN A 285 18.26 12.93 -19.34
N ARG A 286 18.22 14.27 -19.42
CA ARG A 286 17.69 14.96 -20.60
C ARG A 286 18.77 14.99 -21.67
N LYS A 287 18.49 14.36 -22.81
CA LYS A 287 19.33 14.36 -24.00
C LYS A 287 18.57 15.03 -25.13
N GLU A 288 19.20 16.04 -25.70
CA GLU A 288 18.72 16.75 -26.87
C GLU A 288 19.08 15.97 -28.13
N TYR A 289 18.13 15.88 -29.05
CA TYR A 289 18.27 15.30 -30.37
C TYR A 289 17.67 16.27 -31.40
N ASP A 290 17.93 16.01 -32.68
CA ASP A 290 17.36 16.82 -33.75
C ASP A 290 15.82 16.74 -33.73
N GLY A 291 15.17 17.88 -33.46
CA GLY A 291 13.71 18.02 -33.39
C GLY A 291 13.02 17.53 -32.09
N PHE A 292 13.74 16.96 -31.12
CA PHE A 292 13.13 16.52 -29.84
C PHE A 292 14.13 16.33 -28.69
N ASP A 293 13.62 16.40 -27.46
CA ASP A 293 14.40 15.99 -26.27
C ASP A 293 13.80 14.73 -25.66
N LEU A 294 14.67 13.83 -25.18
CA LEU A 294 14.30 12.68 -24.38
C LEU A 294 14.83 12.86 -22.95
N GLU A 295 13.93 12.82 -21.98
CA GLU A 295 14.24 12.80 -20.56
C GLU A 295 13.73 11.51 -19.93
N ILE A 296 14.61 10.84 -19.18
CA ILE A 296 14.22 9.77 -18.26
C ILE A 296 14.32 10.39 -16.88
N ASP A 297 13.21 10.57 -16.19
CA ASP A 297 13.10 11.18 -14.86
C ASP A 297 12.75 10.07 -13.84
N PRO A 298 13.75 9.53 -13.11
CA PRO A 298 13.53 8.53 -12.07
C PRO A 298 12.75 9.07 -10.87
N GLU A 299 12.76 10.38 -10.61
CA GLU A 299 12.08 11.00 -9.47
C GLU A 299 10.56 11.08 -9.71
N ASP A 300 10.13 11.56 -10.88
CA ASP A 300 8.71 11.53 -11.28
C ASP A 300 8.28 10.16 -11.83
N ASN A 301 9.22 9.24 -11.99
CA ASN A 301 9.02 7.90 -12.55
C ASN A 301 8.43 7.98 -13.98
N ARG A 302 8.97 8.86 -14.83
CA ARG A 302 8.48 9.11 -16.20
C ARG A 302 9.60 9.12 -17.23
N ILE A 303 9.25 8.67 -18.44
CA ILE A 303 9.98 8.90 -19.68
C ILE A 303 9.21 9.98 -20.43
N LEU A 304 9.90 11.05 -20.83
CA LEU A 304 9.31 12.23 -21.44
C LEU A 304 9.97 12.53 -22.78
N PHE A 305 9.16 12.74 -23.80
CA PHE A 305 9.58 13.31 -25.08
C PHE A 305 9.05 14.74 -25.20
N TYR A 306 9.95 15.70 -25.37
CA TYR A 306 9.63 17.11 -25.62
C TYR A 306 9.82 17.44 -27.10
N PHE A 307 9.01 18.35 -27.61
CA PHE A 307 9.06 18.84 -28.99
C PHE A 307 8.82 20.36 -28.96
N ASP A 308 9.37 21.08 -29.94
CA ASP A 308 9.03 22.48 -30.13
C ASP A 308 7.64 22.59 -30.77
N GLY A 309 6.62 22.79 -29.93
CA GLY A 309 5.23 22.85 -30.36
C GLY A 309 4.60 21.49 -30.65
N LYS A 310 3.65 21.48 -31.59
CA LYS A 310 2.84 20.29 -31.91
C LYS A 310 3.53 19.47 -33.00
N PRO A 311 4.07 18.27 -32.71
CA PRO A 311 4.74 17.47 -33.72
C PRO A 311 3.77 16.96 -34.81
N ALA A 312 4.34 16.60 -35.96
CA ALA A 312 3.62 16.04 -37.11
C ALA A 312 2.75 14.83 -36.72
N ASP A 313 1.73 14.52 -37.51
CA ASP A 313 0.79 13.43 -37.18
C ASP A 313 1.47 12.05 -37.14
N GLU A 314 2.48 11.84 -37.99
CA GLU A 314 3.28 10.62 -38.05
C GLU A 314 4.05 10.37 -36.74
N VAL A 315 4.75 11.40 -36.23
CA VAL A 315 5.43 11.37 -34.93
C VAL A 315 4.45 11.03 -33.80
N ARG A 316 3.29 11.68 -33.79
CA ARG A 316 2.25 11.42 -32.78
C ARG A 316 1.69 10.01 -32.89
N SER A 317 1.64 9.42 -34.08
CA SER A 317 1.25 8.03 -34.30
C SER A 317 2.25 7.04 -33.69
N VAL A 318 3.56 7.26 -33.93
CA VAL A 318 4.65 6.45 -33.34
C VAL A 318 4.64 6.50 -31.81
N LEU A 319 4.46 7.68 -31.23
CA LEU A 319 4.39 7.85 -29.77
C LEU A 319 3.19 7.09 -29.18
N LYS A 320 2.01 7.22 -29.79
CA LYS A 320 0.79 6.53 -29.32
C LYS A 320 0.88 5.02 -29.46
N SER A 321 1.46 4.50 -30.55
CA SER A 321 1.63 3.05 -30.74
C SER A 321 2.53 2.44 -29.66
N HIS A 322 3.48 3.21 -29.13
CA HIS A 322 4.33 2.86 -28.00
C HIS A 322 3.77 3.30 -26.63
N SER A 323 2.47 3.64 -26.56
CA SER A 323 1.74 3.99 -25.34
C SER A 323 2.21 5.26 -24.62
N PHE A 324 2.90 6.17 -25.31
CA PHE A 324 3.17 7.51 -24.80
C PHE A 324 1.91 8.37 -24.95
N LYS A 325 1.61 9.17 -23.91
CA LYS A 325 0.42 10.02 -23.84
C LYS A 325 0.84 11.47 -23.64
N TRP A 326 0.19 12.40 -24.33
CA TRP A 326 0.40 13.83 -24.10
C TRP A 326 -0.01 14.22 -22.67
N SER A 327 0.88 14.94 -21.97
CA SER A 327 0.61 15.54 -20.67
C SER A 327 0.60 17.07 -20.81
N PRO A 328 -0.58 17.73 -20.71
CA PRO A 328 -0.66 19.19 -20.82
C PRO A 328 0.12 19.93 -19.74
N THR A 329 0.22 19.36 -18.54
CA THR A 329 0.92 19.97 -17.41
C THR A 329 2.44 19.89 -17.56
N ARG A 330 2.97 18.82 -18.18
CA ARG A 330 4.40 18.65 -18.46
C ARG A 330 4.81 19.18 -19.83
N LYS A 331 3.83 19.48 -20.70
CA LYS A 331 4.05 19.84 -22.12
C LYS A 331 4.93 18.82 -22.86
N ALA A 332 4.72 17.54 -22.56
CA ALA A 332 5.52 16.43 -23.08
C ALA A 332 4.67 15.19 -23.35
N TRP A 333 5.19 14.29 -24.18
CA TRP A 333 4.65 12.93 -24.32
C TRP A 333 5.27 12.03 -23.27
N VAL A 334 4.43 11.48 -22.38
CA VAL A 334 4.88 10.79 -21.19
C VAL A 334 4.47 9.33 -21.15
N ARG A 335 5.33 8.51 -20.56
CA ARG A 335 5.03 7.14 -20.15
C ARG A 335 5.73 6.84 -18.84
N LYS A 336 5.11 6.01 -18.01
CA LYS A 336 5.70 5.54 -16.75
C LYS A 336 6.95 4.69 -17.02
N ILE A 337 8.00 4.86 -16.22
CA ILE A 337 9.20 4.01 -16.35
C ILE A 337 8.85 2.57 -15.94
N THR A 338 9.09 1.65 -16.86
CA THR A 338 9.07 0.21 -16.66
C THR A 338 10.15 -0.38 -17.58
N PRO A 339 10.64 -1.62 -17.34
CA PRO A 339 11.61 -2.24 -18.24
C PRO A 339 11.16 -2.23 -19.72
N ASN A 340 9.89 -2.54 -19.98
CA ASN A 340 9.33 -2.48 -21.34
C ASN A 340 9.19 -1.04 -21.86
N ALA A 341 8.90 -0.06 -21.00
CA ALA A 341 8.81 1.33 -21.42
C ALA A 341 10.19 1.88 -21.84
N MET A 342 11.27 1.48 -21.16
CA MET A 342 12.64 1.85 -21.53
C MET A 342 13.01 1.30 -22.91
N ALA A 343 12.70 0.02 -23.18
CA ALA A 343 12.91 -0.59 -24.50
C ALA A 343 12.09 0.12 -25.60
N HIS A 344 10.82 0.43 -25.32
CA HIS A 344 9.97 1.17 -26.27
C HIS A 344 10.43 2.61 -26.47
N ALA A 345 10.98 3.27 -25.45
CA ALA A 345 11.54 4.61 -25.58
C ALA A 345 12.73 4.60 -26.55
N GLU A 346 13.59 3.60 -26.48
CA GLU A 346 14.69 3.43 -27.41
C GLU A 346 14.20 3.18 -28.85
N MET A 347 13.12 2.39 -29.03
CA MET A 347 12.49 2.18 -30.34
C MET A 347 11.89 3.46 -30.91
N VAL A 348 11.17 4.23 -30.09
CA VAL A 348 10.62 5.54 -30.47
C VAL A 348 11.76 6.47 -30.85
N LYS A 349 12.80 6.59 -30.02
CA LYS A 349 13.97 7.43 -30.29
C LYS A 349 14.57 7.13 -31.67
N ARG A 350 14.80 5.85 -31.99
CA ARG A 350 15.33 5.43 -33.31
C ARG A 350 14.40 5.84 -34.44
N ALA A 351 13.10 5.55 -34.32
CA ALA A 351 12.11 5.91 -35.34
C ALA A 351 12.04 7.44 -35.57
N LEU A 352 12.21 8.26 -34.52
CA LEU A 352 12.24 9.71 -34.66
C LEU A 352 13.53 10.21 -35.32
N LEU A 353 14.67 9.61 -35.00
CA LEU A 353 15.95 9.94 -35.68
C LEU A 353 15.91 9.58 -37.17
N ASP A 354 15.27 8.47 -37.54
CA ASP A 354 15.11 8.06 -38.94
C ASP A 354 14.17 9.00 -39.73
N MET A 355 13.33 9.79 -39.04
CA MET A 355 12.40 10.73 -39.66
C MET A 355 13.03 12.08 -40.02
N ASN A 356 14.25 12.40 -39.54
CA ASN A 356 14.92 13.71 -39.71
C ASN A 356 13.96 14.91 -39.49
N LEU A 357 13.53 15.08 -38.23
CA LEU A 357 12.45 15.97 -37.81
C LEU A 357 12.70 17.46 -38.00
#